data_AF-A0A6D1SKM8-F1
#
_entry.id   AF-A0A6D1SKM8-F1
#
_cell.length_a   1.000
_cell.length_b   1.000
_cell.length_c   1.000
_cell.angle_alpha   90.00
_cell.angle_beta   90.00
_cell.angle_gamma   90.00
#
_symmetry.space_group_name_H-M   'P 1'
#
loop_
_entity.id
_entity.type
_entity.pdbx_description
1 polymer ?
#
loop_
_entity_poly.entity_id
_entity_poly.type
_entity_poly.pdbx_seq_one_letter_code
_entity_poly.pdbx_strand_id
1 'polypeptide(L)'
;LGSGDVTNDAVLALNTGGDFANNIGGTGSVVKSGDETLTLSGTNSYTGGTTISGGTLVATNVEALGTGDVTNNATLELNTGGDFTNNISGNGQVVKSGDDTLTFSGSNTYTGGTTINDGTLVATSVEALGSGDVTNDAVLALNTGGDFANNI
;
A
#
# COMPACT_ATOMS: atom_id res chain seq x y z
N LEU A 1 -12.24 -19.07 1.59
CA LEU A 1 -11.16 -19.90 2.16
C LEU A 1 -11.48 -20.14 3.64
N GLY A 2 -11.13 -21.30 4.21
CA GLY A 2 -11.37 -21.60 5.64
C GLY A 2 -10.51 -20.73 6.56
N SER A 3 -10.65 -20.81 7.88
CA SER A 3 -10.00 -19.89 8.85
C SER A 3 -8.51 -20.19 9.16
N GLY A 4 -7.76 -20.81 8.24
CA GLY A 4 -6.37 -21.22 8.47
C GLY A 4 -5.36 -20.48 7.59
N ASP A 5 -4.09 -20.47 8.00
CA ASP A 5 -3.01 -19.85 7.23
C ASP A 5 -2.92 -20.39 5.79
N VAL A 6 -2.53 -19.52 4.87
CA VAL A 6 -2.34 -19.83 3.45
C VAL A 6 -0.85 -19.86 3.14
N THR A 7 -0.31 -21.03 2.80
CA THR A 7 1.02 -21.13 2.18
C THR A 7 0.89 -20.92 0.68
N ASN A 8 1.48 -19.84 0.16
CA ASN A 8 1.49 -19.49 -1.25
C ASN A 8 2.91 -19.51 -1.80
N ASP A 9 3.25 -20.52 -2.58
CA ASP A 9 4.55 -20.65 -3.26
C ASP A 9 4.45 -20.39 -4.78
N ALA A 10 3.30 -19.89 -5.26
CA ALA A 10 3.05 -19.60 -6.66
C ALA A 10 2.30 -18.27 -6.82
N VAL A 11 1.05 -18.30 -7.29
CA VAL A 11 0.19 -17.11 -7.42
C VAL A 11 -1.12 -17.35 -6.69
N LEU A 12 -1.45 -16.49 -5.75
CA LEU A 12 -2.75 -16.43 -5.10
C LEU A 12 -3.59 -15.32 -5.74
N ALA A 13 -4.56 -15.69 -6.57
CA ALA A 13 -5.47 -14.75 -7.20
C ALA A 13 -6.70 -14.47 -6.32
N LEU A 14 -6.95 -13.20 -6.02
CA LEU A 14 -8.09 -12.69 -5.27
C LEU A 14 -8.92 -11.79 -6.21
N ASN A 15 -10.03 -12.31 -6.72
CA ASN A 15 -10.83 -11.67 -7.78
C ASN A 15 -12.24 -11.26 -7.33
N THR A 16 -12.50 -11.27 -6.02
CA THR A 16 -13.78 -10.91 -5.40
C THR A 16 -13.54 -9.82 -4.37
N GLY A 17 -14.60 -9.11 -3.98
CA GLY A 17 -14.57 -8.20 -2.84
C GLY A 17 -14.80 -8.88 -1.49
N GLY A 18 -14.86 -8.07 -0.44
CA GLY A 18 -15.10 -8.50 0.94
C GLY A 18 -13.82 -8.53 1.78
N ASP A 19 -13.82 -9.31 2.86
CA ASP A 19 -12.70 -9.36 3.82
C ASP A 19 -11.91 -10.67 3.70
N PHE A 20 -10.59 -10.52 3.68
CA PHE A 20 -9.63 -11.61 3.69
C PHE A 20 -8.68 -11.48 4.89
N ALA A 21 -9.01 -12.22 5.96
CA ALA A 21 -8.32 -12.11 7.24
C ALA A 21 -7.23 -13.17 7.46
N ASN A 22 -7.07 -14.11 6.54
CA ASN A 22 -6.07 -15.18 6.67
C ASN A 22 -4.65 -14.63 6.54
N ASN A 23 -3.72 -15.16 7.32
CA ASN A 23 -2.30 -14.92 7.12
C ASN A 23 -1.82 -15.69 5.89
N ILE A 24 -1.07 -15.03 5.04
CA ILE A 24 -0.48 -15.56 3.81
C ILE A 24 1.04 -15.55 3.99
N GLY A 25 1.67 -16.71 3.84
CA GLY A 25 3.13 -16.85 3.81
C GLY A 25 3.62 -17.51 2.52
N GLY A 26 4.92 -17.72 2.40
CA GLY A 26 5.55 -18.37 1.25
C GLY A 26 6.22 -17.40 0.27
N THR A 27 6.75 -17.94 -0.82
CA THR A 27 7.53 -17.14 -1.79
C THR A 27 6.72 -16.62 -2.97
N GLY A 28 5.45 -17.02 -3.06
CA GLY A 28 4.54 -16.66 -4.14
C GLY A 28 4.03 -15.22 -4.06
N SER A 29 3.35 -14.81 -5.13
CA SER A 29 2.74 -13.48 -5.26
C SER A 29 1.24 -13.50 -5.02
N VAL A 30 0.69 -12.35 -4.64
CA VAL A 30 -0.75 -12.12 -4.53
C VAL A 30 -1.22 -11.23 -5.67
N VAL A 31 -2.36 -11.54 -6.29
CA VAL A 31 -2.95 -10.75 -7.37
C VAL A 31 -4.38 -10.36 -7.00
N LYS A 32 -4.63 -9.08 -6.72
CA LYS A 32 -5.98 -8.51 -6.63
C LYS A 32 -6.46 -8.11 -8.02
N SER A 33 -7.61 -8.65 -8.41
CA SER A 33 -8.32 -8.33 -9.65
C SER A 33 -9.83 -8.15 -9.37
N GLY A 34 -10.61 -7.86 -10.41
CA GLY A 34 -12.03 -7.54 -10.29
C GLY A 34 -12.26 -6.13 -9.74
N ASP A 35 -13.45 -5.59 -9.98
CA ASP A 35 -13.74 -4.17 -9.76
C ASP A 35 -14.12 -3.83 -8.31
N GLU A 36 -14.37 -4.85 -7.49
CA GLU A 36 -14.81 -4.69 -6.10
C GLU A 36 -13.66 -4.34 -5.14
N THR A 37 -14.04 -3.89 -3.95
CA THR A 37 -13.12 -3.65 -2.84
C THR A 37 -12.84 -4.94 -2.08
N LEU A 38 -11.56 -5.27 -1.89
CA LEU A 38 -11.10 -6.35 -1.03
C LEU A 38 -10.29 -5.77 0.13
N THR A 39 -10.67 -6.10 1.35
CA THR A 39 -9.90 -5.81 2.57
C THR A 39 -8.96 -6.97 2.86
N LEU A 40 -7.66 -6.69 2.91
CA LEU A 40 -6.65 -7.65 3.35
C LEU A 40 -6.17 -7.25 4.74
N SER A 41 -6.50 -8.07 5.74
CA SER A 41 -6.27 -7.75 7.15
C SER A 41 -5.39 -8.76 7.89
N GLY A 42 -4.98 -9.84 7.23
CA GLY A 42 -4.02 -10.80 7.77
C GLY A 42 -2.63 -10.17 7.98
N THR A 43 -1.86 -10.70 8.92
CA THR A 43 -0.44 -10.35 9.09
C THR A 43 0.37 -11.24 8.15
N ASN A 44 0.67 -10.71 6.96
CA ASN A 44 1.20 -11.50 5.87
C ASN A 44 2.73 -11.48 5.82
N SER A 45 3.34 -12.60 5.43
CA SER A 45 4.80 -12.79 5.35
C SER A 45 5.27 -13.24 3.96
N TYR A 46 4.39 -13.22 2.95
CA TYR A 46 4.78 -13.58 1.60
C TYR A 46 5.75 -12.58 1.00
N THR A 47 6.70 -13.08 0.19
CA THR A 47 7.80 -12.27 -0.34
C THR A 47 7.68 -11.99 -1.83
N GLY A 48 6.78 -12.67 -2.57
CA GLY A 48 6.66 -12.56 -4.02
C GLY A 48 5.99 -11.28 -4.52
N GLY A 49 5.53 -10.42 -3.61
CA GLY A 49 4.90 -9.14 -3.93
C GLY A 49 3.40 -9.22 -4.20
N THR A 50 2.81 -8.05 -4.42
CA THR A 50 1.37 -7.87 -4.63
C THR A 50 1.12 -7.13 -5.94
N THR A 51 0.27 -7.67 -6.82
CA THR A 51 -0.23 -6.96 -8.00
C THR A 51 -1.70 -6.57 -7.79
N ILE A 52 -2.02 -5.31 -8.03
CA ILE A 52 -3.39 -4.79 -8.01
C ILE A 52 -3.74 -4.39 -9.44
N SER A 53 -4.57 -5.20 -10.10
CA SER A 53 -4.97 -4.98 -11.49
C SER A 53 -6.35 -4.35 -11.65
N GLY A 54 -7.16 -4.30 -10.59
CA GLY A 54 -8.51 -3.75 -10.62
C GLY A 54 -9.14 -3.56 -9.23
N GLY A 55 -10.13 -2.67 -9.18
CA GLY A 55 -10.87 -2.33 -7.96
C GLY A 55 -10.00 -1.65 -6.90
N THR A 56 -10.34 -1.90 -5.64
CA THR A 56 -9.61 -1.38 -4.48
C THR A 56 -9.07 -2.53 -3.64
N LEU A 57 -7.80 -2.44 -3.25
CA LEU A 57 -7.22 -3.27 -2.19
C LEU A 57 -7.05 -2.39 -0.95
N VAL A 58 -7.72 -2.73 0.14
CA VAL A 58 -7.56 -2.06 1.44
C VAL A 58 -6.60 -2.87 2.29
N ALA A 59 -5.52 -2.27 2.76
CA ALA A 59 -4.59 -2.83 3.73
C ALA A 59 -4.84 -2.21 5.11
N THR A 60 -5.13 -3.04 6.13
CA THR A 60 -5.49 -2.55 7.47
C THR A 60 -4.36 -2.65 8.51
N ASN A 61 -3.18 -3.09 8.08
CA ASN A 61 -1.93 -3.09 8.84
C ASN A 61 -0.74 -3.03 7.85
N VAL A 62 0.46 -2.67 8.31
CA VAL A 62 1.63 -2.53 7.42
C VAL A 62 2.16 -3.87 6.89
N GLU A 63 1.89 -4.97 7.60
CA GLU A 63 2.24 -6.32 7.16
C GLU A 63 1.23 -6.92 6.17
N ALA A 64 0.11 -6.25 5.90
CA ALA A 64 -0.98 -6.82 5.11
C ALA A 64 -0.57 -7.14 3.67
N LEU A 65 0.47 -6.51 3.13
CA LEU A 65 0.94 -6.75 1.76
C LEU A 65 2.22 -7.60 1.68
N GLY A 66 2.62 -8.21 2.79
CA GLY A 66 3.89 -8.93 2.89
C GLY A 66 5.09 -7.99 2.72
N THR A 67 6.25 -8.54 2.35
CA THR A 67 7.50 -7.76 2.26
C THR A 67 7.94 -7.49 0.82
N GLY A 68 7.23 -8.01 -0.19
CA GLY A 68 7.57 -7.84 -1.60
C GLY A 68 7.06 -6.51 -2.17
N ASP A 69 7.50 -6.17 -3.37
CA ASP A 69 7.06 -4.96 -4.07
C ASP A 69 5.55 -5.01 -4.40
N VAL A 70 4.95 -3.83 -4.55
CA VAL A 70 3.57 -3.65 -4.97
C VAL A 70 3.52 -3.07 -6.38
N THR A 71 2.88 -3.78 -7.32
CA THR A 71 2.52 -3.25 -8.62
C THR A 71 1.07 -2.79 -8.58
N ASN A 72 0.83 -1.50 -8.41
CA ASN A 72 -0.49 -0.90 -8.29
C ASN A 72 -0.94 -0.27 -9.63
N ASN A 73 -1.91 -0.89 -10.30
CA ASN A 73 -2.55 -0.37 -11.50
C ASN A 73 -4.04 -0.01 -11.29
N ALA A 74 -4.47 0.09 -10.03
CA ALA A 74 -5.83 0.48 -9.65
C ALA A 74 -5.78 1.33 -8.38
N THR A 75 -6.51 0.97 -7.32
CA THR A 75 -6.47 1.71 -6.04
C THR A 75 -5.86 0.84 -4.95
N LEU A 76 -4.82 1.36 -4.30
CA LEU A 76 -4.32 0.86 -3.02
C LEU A 76 -4.74 1.81 -1.91
N GLU A 77 -5.54 1.33 -0.97
CA GLU A 77 -5.94 2.08 0.22
C GLU A 77 -5.19 1.56 1.45
N LEU A 78 -4.46 2.46 2.11
CA LEU A 78 -3.71 2.22 3.33
C LEU A 78 -4.51 2.77 4.51
N ASN A 79 -5.29 1.88 5.13
CA ASN A 79 -6.07 2.16 6.32
C ASN A 79 -5.31 1.65 7.57
N THR A 80 -4.13 2.22 7.79
CA THR A 80 -3.20 1.81 8.86
C THR A 80 -2.28 2.95 9.28
N GLY A 81 -1.67 2.81 10.45
CA GLY A 81 -0.44 3.52 10.84
C GLY A 81 0.78 2.59 10.85
N GLY A 82 1.95 3.12 11.20
CA GLY A 82 3.22 2.38 11.27
C GLY A 82 4.17 2.71 10.12
N ASP A 83 5.16 1.85 9.87
CA ASP A 83 6.15 2.03 8.81
C ASP A 83 5.82 1.15 7.60
N PHE A 84 5.42 1.76 6.49
CA PHE A 84 5.17 1.08 5.23
C PHE A 84 6.37 1.22 4.30
N THR A 85 7.09 0.12 4.09
CA THR A 85 8.39 0.11 3.42
C THR A 85 8.38 -0.51 2.03
N ASN A 86 7.28 -1.14 1.59
CA ASN A 86 7.21 -1.76 0.27
C ASN A 86 7.37 -0.70 -0.84
N ASN A 87 8.10 -1.02 -1.90
CA ASN A 87 8.13 -0.17 -3.08
C ASN A 87 6.85 -0.34 -3.87
N ILE A 88 6.29 0.76 -4.35
CA ILE A 88 5.07 0.78 -5.16
C ILE A 88 5.41 1.32 -6.54
N SER A 89 4.96 0.59 -7.57
CA SER A 89 5.06 0.95 -8.98
C SER A 89 3.70 0.87 -9.67
N GLY A 90 3.62 1.30 -10.94
CA GLY A 90 2.40 1.20 -11.75
C GLY A 90 1.71 2.54 -11.99
N ASN A 91 0.48 2.50 -12.49
CA ASN A 91 -0.27 3.73 -12.83
C ASN A 91 -1.45 4.02 -11.88
N GLY A 92 -1.60 3.21 -10.84
CA GLY A 92 -2.66 3.31 -9.86
C GLY A 92 -2.45 4.43 -8.84
N GLN A 93 -3.51 4.70 -8.10
CA GLN A 93 -3.56 5.68 -7.02
C GLN A 93 -3.29 5.02 -5.66
N VAL A 94 -2.61 5.75 -4.77
CA VAL A 94 -2.49 5.42 -3.35
C VAL A 94 -3.41 6.34 -2.54
N VAL A 95 -4.17 5.77 -1.61
CA VAL A 95 -5.05 6.49 -0.68
C VAL A 95 -4.61 6.19 0.75
N LYS A 96 -4.37 7.21 1.57
CA LYS A 96 -4.17 7.10 3.01
C LYS A 96 -5.46 7.52 3.72
N SER A 97 -6.10 6.56 4.41
CA SER A 97 -7.42 6.76 5.02
C SER A 97 -7.50 6.46 6.52
N GLY A 98 -6.50 5.78 7.11
CA GLY A 98 -6.50 5.49 8.55
C GLY A 98 -6.16 6.72 9.39
N ASP A 99 -6.67 6.80 10.62
CA ASP A 99 -6.49 7.98 11.50
C ASP A 99 -5.05 8.12 12.02
N ASP A 100 -4.28 7.03 12.04
CA ASP A 100 -2.94 6.97 12.60
C ASP A 100 -1.86 7.59 11.68
N THR A 101 -0.67 7.79 12.24
CA THR A 101 0.53 8.19 11.48
C THR A 101 1.07 6.99 10.70
N LEU A 102 1.22 7.17 9.38
CA LEU A 102 1.88 6.22 8.48
C LEU A 102 3.18 6.84 7.96
N THR A 103 4.32 6.22 8.26
CA THR A 103 5.59 6.53 7.60
C THR A 103 5.64 5.80 6.26
N PHE A 104 5.92 6.55 5.21
CA PHE A 104 5.98 6.06 3.85
C PHE A 104 7.39 6.25 3.32
N SER A 105 8.12 5.14 3.17
CA SER A 105 9.56 5.16 2.88
C SER A 105 9.98 4.28 1.69
N GLY A 106 9.02 3.68 0.99
CA GLY A 106 9.29 2.94 -0.25
C GLY A 106 9.86 3.85 -1.35
N SER A 107 10.73 3.29 -2.20
CA SER A 107 11.22 3.97 -3.41
C SER A 107 10.15 3.89 -4.50
N ASN A 108 9.19 4.80 -4.42
CA ASN A 108 7.96 4.70 -5.19
C ASN A 108 8.06 5.32 -6.59
N THR A 109 7.45 4.66 -7.58
CA THR A 109 7.45 5.06 -9.01
C THR A 109 6.05 5.11 -9.60
N TYR A 110 5.00 4.95 -8.80
CA TYR A 110 3.63 5.02 -9.31
C TYR A 110 3.27 6.43 -9.79
N THR A 111 2.37 6.48 -10.76
CA THR A 111 2.02 7.73 -11.45
C THR A 111 0.60 8.22 -11.19
N GLY A 112 -0.27 7.41 -10.56
CA GLY A 112 -1.68 7.76 -10.34
C GLY A 112 -1.95 8.75 -9.21
N GLY A 113 -0.90 9.16 -8.48
CA GLY A 113 -0.97 10.14 -7.41
C GLY A 113 -1.29 9.57 -6.03
N THR A 114 -1.22 10.44 -5.02
CA THR A 114 -1.46 10.12 -3.61
C THR A 114 -2.59 10.98 -3.07
N THR A 115 -3.59 10.36 -2.44
CA THR A 115 -4.64 11.07 -1.72
C THR A 115 -4.52 10.80 -0.22
N ILE A 116 -4.56 11.85 0.61
CA ILE A 116 -4.45 11.76 2.07
C ILE A 116 -5.76 12.26 2.66
N ASN A 117 -6.66 11.33 2.99
CA ASN A 117 -7.99 11.63 3.48
C ASN A 117 -8.02 11.84 5.00
N ASP A 118 -7.21 11.10 5.75
CA ASP A 118 -7.17 11.18 7.21
C ASP A 118 -5.79 10.84 7.81
N GLY A 119 -5.63 11.19 9.09
CA GLY A 119 -4.44 10.98 9.87
C GLY A 119 -3.23 11.77 9.38
N THR A 120 -2.05 11.20 9.58
CA THR A 120 -0.78 11.79 9.12
C THR A 120 -0.06 10.84 8.17
N LEU A 121 0.33 11.34 7.00
CA LEU A 121 1.30 10.67 6.13
C LEU A 121 2.68 11.34 6.32
N VAL A 122 3.68 10.57 6.74
CA VAL A 122 5.07 11.02 6.83
C VAL A 122 5.83 10.46 5.63
N ALA A 123 6.16 11.27 4.64
CA ALA A 123 7.01 10.84 3.52
C ALA A 123 8.49 11.07 3.86
N THR A 124 9.33 10.03 3.75
CA THR A 124 10.77 10.15 4.05
C THR A 124 11.57 10.77 2.90
N SER A 125 10.98 10.87 1.72
CA SER A 125 11.50 11.61 0.57
C SER A 125 10.33 12.04 -0.32
N VAL A 126 10.57 12.95 -1.27
CA VAL A 126 9.52 13.32 -2.23
C VAL A 126 9.19 12.15 -3.16
N GLU A 127 10.18 11.32 -3.48
CA GLU A 127 10.03 10.11 -4.30
C GLU A 127 9.14 9.05 -3.62
N ALA A 128 9.03 9.07 -2.29
CA ALA A 128 8.11 8.19 -1.57
C ALA A 128 6.63 8.47 -1.90
N LEU A 129 6.30 9.63 -2.48
CA LEU A 129 4.92 9.98 -2.89
C LEU A 129 4.62 9.62 -4.36
N GLY A 130 5.56 8.97 -5.06
CA GLY A 130 5.46 8.71 -6.48
C GLY A 130 5.60 9.99 -7.32
N SER A 131 5.14 9.95 -8.56
CA SER A 131 5.27 11.07 -9.52
C SER A 131 3.94 11.73 -9.93
N GLY A 132 2.82 11.22 -9.42
CA GLY A 132 1.50 11.82 -9.64
C GLY A 132 1.19 12.94 -8.65
N ASP A 133 0.05 13.59 -8.85
CA ASP A 133 -0.40 14.68 -7.97
C ASP A 133 -0.67 14.18 -6.55
N VAL A 134 -0.47 15.06 -5.57
CA VAL A 134 -0.79 14.82 -4.16
C VAL A 134 -2.02 15.64 -3.77
N THR A 135 -3.11 14.98 -3.42
CA THR A 135 -4.30 15.59 -2.81
C THR A 135 -4.21 15.40 -1.30
N ASN A 136 -4.13 16.49 -0.54
CA ASN A 136 -3.97 16.43 0.92
C ASN A 136 -5.14 17.10 1.63
N ASP A 137 -6.07 16.28 2.13
CA ASP A 137 -7.22 16.70 2.92
C ASP A 137 -7.00 16.51 4.44
N ALA A 138 -5.84 15.95 4.82
CA ALA A 138 -5.40 15.80 6.21
C ALA A 138 -3.96 16.35 6.41
N VAL A 139 -3.06 15.58 7.03
CA VAL A 139 -1.68 16.02 7.31
C VAL A 139 -0.67 15.26 6.46
N LEU A 140 0.11 16.01 5.68
CA LEU A 140 1.34 15.55 5.05
C LEU A 140 2.55 16.15 5.77
N ALA A 141 3.41 15.29 6.31
CA ALA A 141 4.71 15.66 6.85
C ALA A 141 5.83 15.15 5.93
N LEU A 142 6.72 16.05 5.53
CA LEU A 142 7.91 15.71 4.76
C LEU A 142 9.12 15.61 5.70
N ASN A 143 9.62 14.39 5.90
CA ASN A 143 10.83 14.13 6.69
C ASN A 143 11.99 13.80 5.75
N THR A 144 12.27 14.70 4.81
CA THR A 144 13.26 14.47 3.74
C THR A 144 14.71 14.62 4.17
N GLY A 145 15.00 14.87 5.46
CA GLY A 145 16.37 15.04 5.98
C GLY A 145 17.18 16.18 5.34
N GLY A 146 16.60 16.95 4.43
CA GLY A 146 17.21 18.09 3.77
C GLY A 146 16.71 19.38 4.39
N ASP A 147 17.63 20.29 4.72
CA ASP A 147 17.28 21.65 5.09
C ASP A 147 16.35 22.24 4.02
N PHE A 148 15.23 22.83 4.45
CA PHE A 148 14.53 23.82 3.65
C PHE A 148 15.50 24.99 3.48
N ALA A 149 16.35 24.92 2.44
CA ALA A 149 17.17 26.04 2.03
C ALA A 149 16.23 27.12 1.48
N ASN A 150 15.68 27.92 2.38
CA ASN A 150 14.98 29.15 2.04
C ASN A 150 16.05 30.12 1.52
N ASN A 151 16.25 30.13 0.21
CA ASN A 151 17.14 31.07 -0.42
C ASN A 151 16.47 32.45 -0.38
N ILE A 152 16.71 33.19 0.71
CA ILE A 152 16.36 34.61 0.84
C ILE A 152 17.30 35.43 -0.04
#